data_AF-A0A6N7XJV7-F1
#
_entry.id   AF-A0A6N7XJV7-F1
#
_cell.length_a   1.000
_cell.length_b   1.000
_cell.length_c   1.000
_cell.angle_alpha   90.00
_cell.angle_beta   90.00
_cell.angle_gamma   90.00
#
_symmetry.space_group_name_H-M   'P 1'
#
loop_
_entity.id
_entity.type
_entity.pdbx_description
1 polymer ?
#
loop_
_entity_poly.entity_id
_entity_poly.type
_entity_poly.pdbx_seq_one_letter_code
_entity_poly.pdbx_strand_id
1 'polypeptide(L)'
;MNKMVKIQHQQWARDLDDQRRSGLTQREWCRIHGISIHTFEYRCRIVRQTMENLLSEKQPSVQFAELDVQPSVPETSGIRIQALGISVEFFPDADCNQIKTVMEVLCHAAK
;
A
#
# COMPACT_ATOMS: atom_id res chain seq x y z
N MET A 1 3.72 -18.88 28.54
CA MET A 1 2.32 -18.41 28.53
C MET A 1 1.46 -19.37 29.36
N ASN A 2 0.79 -18.89 30.43
CA ASN A 2 0.00 -19.71 31.36
C ASN A 2 -1.26 -20.29 30.67
N LYS A 3 -1.61 -21.55 30.96
CA LYS A 3 -2.73 -22.28 30.30
C LYS A 3 -4.08 -21.57 30.46
N MET A 4 -4.33 -20.95 31.61
CA MET A 4 -5.59 -20.21 31.86
C MET A 4 -5.69 -18.96 30.98
N VAL A 5 -4.57 -18.26 30.78
CA VAL A 5 -4.50 -17.05 29.95
C VAL A 5 -4.83 -17.37 28.49
N LYS A 6 -4.34 -18.51 27.97
CA LYS A 6 -4.68 -18.97 26.62
C LYS A 6 -6.19 -19.22 26.46
N ILE A 7 -6.82 -19.86 27.45
CA ILE A 7 -8.27 -20.15 27.42
C ILE A 7 -9.08 -18.84 27.46
N GLN A 8 -8.68 -17.87 28.29
CA GLN A 8 -9.33 -16.56 28.35
C GLN A 8 -9.23 -15.79 27.03
N HIS A 9 -8.05 -15.76 26.39
CA HIS A 9 -7.88 -15.08 25.11
C HIS A 9 -8.72 -15.73 24.00
N GLN A 10 -8.83 -17.06 24.01
CA GLN A 10 -9.69 -17.77 23.06
C GLN A 10 -11.18 -17.45 23.29
N GLN A 11 -11.63 -17.36 24.55
CA GLN A 11 -13.00 -16.97 24.83
C GLN A 11 -13.27 -15.54 24.35
N TRP A 12 -12.35 -14.60 24.63
CA TRP A 12 -12.49 -13.22 24.18
C TRP A 12 -12.50 -13.09 22.66
N ALA A 13 -11.78 -13.95 21.94
CA ALA A 13 -11.83 -13.98 20.48
C ALA A 13 -13.22 -14.44 19.97
N ARG A 14 -13.87 -15.38 20.66
CA ARG A 14 -15.25 -15.80 20.34
C ARG A 14 -16.24 -14.68 20.62
N ASP A 15 -16.15 -14.05 21.79
CA ASP A 15 -16.99 -12.90 22.15
C ASP A 15 -16.90 -11.79 21.08
N LEU A 16 -15.70 -11.57 20.53
CA LEU A 16 -15.46 -10.57 19.50
C LEU A 16 -16.08 -10.96 18.15
N ASP A 17 -16.03 -12.24 17.78
CA ASP A 17 -16.66 -12.75 16.56
C ASP A 17 -18.20 -12.72 16.68
N ASP A 18 -18.73 -13.12 17.84
CA ASP A 18 -20.16 -13.07 18.14
C ASP A 18 -20.69 -11.63 18.10
N GLN A 19 -19.95 -10.66 18.68
CA GLN A 19 -20.30 -9.26 18.59
C GLN A 19 -20.34 -8.78 17.13
N ARG A 20 -19.37 -9.15 16.30
CA ARG A 20 -19.36 -8.78 14.87
C ARG A 20 -20.52 -9.39 14.10
N ARG A 21 -20.81 -10.67 14.32
CA ARG A 21 -21.91 -11.39 13.66
C ARG A 21 -23.28 -10.89 14.09
N SER A 22 -23.40 -10.38 15.32
CA SER A 22 -24.65 -9.84 15.83
C SER A 22 -25.11 -8.56 15.12
N GLY A 23 -24.20 -7.84 14.45
CA GLY A 23 -24.49 -6.53 13.85
C GLY A 23 -24.74 -5.41 14.86
N LEU A 24 -24.68 -5.69 16.16
CA LEU A 24 -24.85 -4.71 17.23
C LEU A 24 -23.58 -3.87 17.41
N THR A 25 -23.73 -2.64 17.87
CA THR A 25 -22.58 -1.86 18.35
C THR A 25 -21.97 -2.50 19.60
N GLN A 26 -20.70 -2.24 19.88
CA GLN A 26 -20.02 -2.79 21.07
C GLN A 26 -20.77 -2.44 22.36
N ARG A 27 -21.28 -1.20 22.49
CA ARG A 27 -22.03 -0.76 23.68
C ARG A 27 -23.32 -1.55 23.85
N GLU A 28 -24.06 -1.78 22.78
CA GLU A 28 -25.32 -2.52 22.82
C GLU A 28 -25.08 -4.00 23.14
N TRP A 29 -24.09 -4.60 22.48
CA TRP A 29 -23.70 -5.98 22.75
C TRP A 29 -23.24 -6.17 24.21
N CYS A 30 -22.41 -5.24 24.72
CA CYS A 30 -21.95 -5.23 26.11
C CYS A 30 -23.12 -5.07 27.11
N ARG A 31 -24.10 -4.22 26.79
CA ARG A 31 -25.31 -4.01 27.60
C ARG A 31 -26.13 -5.30 27.74
N ILE A 32 -26.31 -6.03 26.64
CA ILE A 32 -27.04 -7.31 26.62
C ILE A 32 -26.29 -8.41 27.39
N HIS A 33 -24.97 -8.47 27.23
CA HIS A 33 -24.13 -9.53 27.83
C HIS A 33 -23.62 -9.20 29.23
N GLY A 34 -24.01 -8.04 29.80
CA GLY A 34 -23.64 -7.65 31.16
C GLY A 34 -22.14 -7.36 31.35
N ILE A 35 -21.45 -6.91 30.30
CA ILE A 35 -20.01 -6.62 30.34
C ILE A 35 -19.81 -5.10 30.29
N SER A 36 -18.85 -4.59 31.05
CA SER A 36 -18.42 -3.19 30.91
C SER A 36 -17.79 -2.95 29.55
N ILE A 37 -18.13 -1.84 28.91
CA ILE A 37 -17.55 -1.46 27.61
C ILE A 37 -16.02 -1.37 27.67
N HIS A 38 -15.46 -0.82 28.76
CA HIS A 38 -14.02 -0.73 28.94
C HIS A 38 -13.35 -2.10 29.08
N THR A 39 -14.01 -3.04 29.76
CA THR A 39 -13.53 -4.42 29.86
C THR A 39 -13.54 -5.07 28.48
N PHE A 40 -14.60 -4.88 27.70
CA PHE A 40 -14.69 -5.43 26.35
C PHE A 40 -13.61 -4.84 25.42
N GLU A 41 -13.43 -3.52 25.41
CA GLU A 41 -12.37 -2.85 24.64
C GLU A 41 -10.97 -3.36 25.00
N TYR A 42 -10.70 -3.56 26.29
CA TYR A 42 -9.46 -4.16 26.75
C TYR A 42 -9.27 -5.57 26.16
N ARG A 43 -10.30 -6.43 26.23
CA ARG A 43 -10.27 -7.78 25.66
C ARG A 43 -9.98 -7.74 24.15
N CYS A 44 -10.66 -6.86 23.42
CA CYS A 44 -10.44 -6.64 21.98
C CYS A 44 -8.96 -6.34 21.68
N ARG A 45 -8.35 -5.45 22.47
CA ARG A 45 -6.96 -5.06 22.31
C ARG A 45 -6.02 -6.24 22.53
N ILE A 46 -6.23 -7.03 23.59
CA ILE A 46 -5.41 -8.20 23.89
C ILE A 46 -5.53 -9.27 22.80
N VAL A 47 -6.74 -9.53 22.30
CA VAL A 47 -6.98 -10.50 21.22
C VAL A 47 -6.23 -10.07 19.95
N ARG A 48 -6.31 -8.78 19.56
CA ARG A 48 -5.61 -8.25 18.39
C ARG A 48 -4.09 -8.40 18.53
N GLN A 49 -3.53 -7.98 19.65
CA GLN A 49 -2.09 -8.08 19.91
C GLN A 49 -1.61 -9.55 19.95
N THR A 50 -2.42 -10.45 20.51
CA THR A 50 -2.10 -11.89 20.51
C THR A 50 -2.07 -12.44 19.08
N MET A 51 -3.03 -12.03 18.23
CA MET A 51 -3.05 -12.45 16.82
C MET A 51 -1.84 -11.92 16.05
N GLU A 52 -1.49 -10.64 16.21
CA GLU A 52 -0.31 -10.02 15.60
C GLU A 52 0.98 -10.75 16.01
N ASN A 53 1.14 -11.07 17.30
CA ASN A 53 2.30 -11.83 17.77
C ASN A 53 2.36 -13.23 17.15
N LEU A 54 1.23 -13.94 17.07
CA LEU A 54 1.16 -15.26 16.45
C LEU A 54 1.47 -15.23 14.95
N LEU A 55 1.09 -14.16 14.26
CA LEU A 55 1.42 -13.94 12.85
C LEU A 55 2.91 -13.66 12.67
N SER A 56 3.48 -12.79 13.52
CA SER A 56 4.92 -12.48 13.53
C SER A 56 5.79 -13.70 13.86
N GLU A 57 5.36 -14.57 14.78
CA GLU A 57 6.06 -15.83 15.11
C GLU A 57 5.97 -16.87 13.97
N LYS A 58 4.92 -16.82 13.15
CA LYS A 58 4.71 -17.77 12.04
C LYS A 58 5.23 -17.29 10.70
N GLN A 59 5.50 -16.00 10.53
CA GLN A 59 6.17 -15.53 9.32
C GLN A 59 7.65 -15.95 9.37
N PRO A 60 8.14 -16.82 8.47
CA PRO A 60 9.56 -16.76 8.13
C PRO A 60 9.83 -15.32 7.72
N SER A 61 10.97 -14.76 8.14
CA SER A 61 11.37 -13.37 7.83
C SER A 61 11.01 -13.05 6.39
N VAL A 62 9.97 -12.25 6.17
CA VAL A 62 9.63 -11.79 4.83
C VAL A 62 10.71 -10.81 4.44
N GLN A 63 11.77 -11.34 3.84
CA GLN A 63 12.68 -10.56 3.04
C GLN A 63 11.91 -10.24 1.77
N PHE A 64 11.54 -8.98 1.63
CA PHE A 64 11.24 -8.44 0.31
C PHE A 64 12.50 -8.68 -0.52
N ALA A 65 12.42 -9.56 -1.51
CA ALA A 65 13.50 -9.71 -2.46
C ALA A 65 13.64 -8.36 -3.15
N GLU A 66 14.84 -7.80 -3.11
CA GLU A 66 15.21 -6.68 -3.96
C GLU A 66 15.02 -7.15 -5.40
N LEU A 67 13.95 -6.68 -6.03
CA LEU A 67 13.72 -6.90 -7.44
C LEU A 67 14.79 -6.07 -8.14
N ASP A 68 15.79 -6.74 -8.71
CA ASP A 68 16.79 -6.11 -9.55
C ASP A 68 16.05 -5.48 -10.73
N VAL A 69 15.72 -4.19 -10.59
CA VAL A 69 15.13 -3.40 -11.66
C VAL A 69 16.23 -3.36 -12.69
N GLN A 70 16.11 -4.18 -13.73
CA GLN A 70 17.06 -4.16 -14.84
C GLN A 70 17.31 -2.69 -15.18
N PRO A 71 18.57 -2.22 -15.20
CA PRO A 71 18.85 -0.86 -15.60
C PRO A 71 18.21 -0.70 -16.96
N SER A 72 17.27 0.25 -17.05
CA SER A 72 16.64 0.58 -18.32
C SER A 72 17.77 0.72 -19.32
N VAL A 73 17.80 -0.18 -20.30
CA VAL A 73 18.67 -0.06 -21.46
C VAL A 73 18.55 1.41 -21.88
N PRO A 74 19.65 2.16 -22.10
CA PRO A 74 19.51 3.47 -22.69
C PRO A 74 18.86 3.25 -24.05
N GLU A 75 17.54 3.42 -24.10
CA GLU A 75 16.77 3.52 -25.32
C GLU A 75 17.49 4.58 -26.13
N THR A 76 18.07 4.10 -27.23
CA THR A 76 18.86 4.83 -28.22
C THR A 76 18.67 6.34 -28.10
N SER A 77 19.63 7.00 -27.44
CA SER A 77 19.49 8.38 -26.95
C SER A 77 19.09 9.33 -28.07
N GLY A 78 17.82 9.73 -28.07
CA GLY A 78 17.33 10.82 -28.91
C GLY A 78 17.90 12.16 -28.45
N ILE A 79 17.81 13.17 -29.33
CA ILE A 79 18.19 14.55 -29.00
C ILE A 79 16.93 15.27 -28.53
N ARG A 80 16.98 15.82 -27.30
CA ARG A 80 15.93 16.68 -26.76
C ARG A 80 16.36 18.14 -26.84
N ILE A 81 15.52 18.97 -27.47
CA ILE A 81 15.68 20.42 -27.55
C ILE A 81 14.60 21.08 -26.71
N GLN A 82 14.98 22.08 -25.89
CA GLN A 82 14.04 22.86 -25.09
C GLN A 82 14.28 24.35 -25.31
N ALA A 83 13.23 25.07 -25.71
CA ALA A 83 13.28 26.52 -25.92
C ALA A 83 11.88 27.13 -25.68
N LEU A 84 11.81 28.27 -24.99
CA LEU A 84 10.57 29.06 -24.81
C LEU A 84 9.37 28.24 -24.26
N GLY A 85 9.64 27.27 -23.38
CA GLY A 85 8.59 26.40 -22.81
C GLY A 85 8.15 25.24 -23.72
N ILE A 86 8.72 25.12 -24.91
CA ILE A 86 8.49 24.02 -25.85
C ILE A 86 9.63 23.02 -25.71
N SER A 87 9.29 21.72 -25.67
CA SER A 87 10.26 20.63 -25.67
C SER A 87 9.96 19.71 -26.86
N VAL A 88 11.00 19.40 -27.63
CA VAL A 88 10.93 18.50 -28.78
C VAL A 88 12.00 17.43 -28.64
N GLU A 89 11.63 16.19 -28.90
CA GLU A 89 12.49 15.02 -28.83
C GLU A 89 12.60 14.37 -30.20
N PHE A 90 13.83 14.18 -30.66
CA PHE A 90 14.14 13.52 -31.93
C PHE A 90 14.78 12.17 -31.63
N PHE A 91 14.13 11.10 -32.05
CA PHE A 91 14.69 9.76 -31.99
C PHE A 91 15.76 9.58 -33.08
N PRO A 92 16.72 8.66 -32.90
CA PRO A 92 17.86 8.51 -33.82
C PRO A 92 17.47 8.02 -35.22
N ASP A 93 16.25 7.55 -35.40
CA ASP A 93 15.64 7.17 -36.68
C ASP A 93 14.93 8.34 -37.39
N ALA A 94 14.91 9.54 -36.79
CA ALA A 94 14.30 10.72 -37.40
C ALA A 94 15.07 11.20 -38.64
N ASP A 95 14.36 11.39 -39.74
CA ASP A 95 14.94 11.90 -40.99
C ASP A 95 15.25 13.41 -40.89
N CYS A 96 16.32 13.85 -41.55
CA CYS A 96 16.73 15.25 -41.57
C CYS A 96 15.62 16.21 -42.06
N ASN A 97 14.75 15.79 -42.99
CA ASN A 97 13.64 16.63 -43.45
C ASN A 97 12.55 16.78 -42.39
N GLN A 98 12.31 15.73 -41.58
CA GLN A 98 11.37 15.79 -40.46
C GLN A 98 11.88 16.76 -39.39
N ILE A 99 13.18 16.67 -39.04
CA ILE A 99 13.82 17.59 -38.09
C ILE A 99 13.73 19.03 -38.58
N LYS A 100 14.07 19.27 -39.85
CA LYS A 100 14.02 20.60 -40.47
C LYS A 100 12.61 21.19 -40.45
N THR A 101 11.60 20.41 -40.83
CA THR A 101 10.20 20.86 -40.85
C THR A 101 9.73 21.28 -39.45
N VAL A 102 10.03 20.46 -38.44
CA VAL A 102 9.67 20.77 -37.05
C VAL A 102 10.37 22.05 -36.59
N MET A 103 11.66 22.21 -36.87
CA MET A 103 12.40 23.42 -36.52
C MET A 103 11.87 24.68 -37.22
N GLU A 104 11.49 24.58 -38.50
CA GLU A 104 10.89 25.69 -39.25
C GLU A 104 9.55 26.12 -38.64
N VAL A 105 8.67 25.16 -38.33
CA VAL A 105 7.38 25.44 -37.69
C VAL A 105 7.57 26.12 -36.34
N LEU A 106 8.50 25.65 -35.51
CA LEU A 106 8.79 26.27 -34.22
C LEU A 106 9.35 27.69 -34.37
N CYS A 107 10.24 27.93 -35.33
CA CYS A 107 10.75 29.26 -35.63
C CYS A 107 9.66 30.22 -36.13
N HIS A 108 8.64 29.71 -36.84
CA HIS A 108 7.49 30.51 -37.26
C HIS A 108 6.50 30.77 -36.12
N ALA A 109 6.31 29.80 -35.22
CA ALA A 109 5.41 29.92 -34.07
C ALA A 109 5.98 30.79 -32.93
N ALA A 110 7.30 30.99 -32.89
CA ALA A 110 7.97 31.83 -31.89
C ALA A 110 8.12 33.31 -32.31
N LYS A 111 7.60 33.71 -33.48
CA LYS A 111 7.49 35.11 -33.93
C LYS A 111 6.14 35.70 -33.55
#